data_AF-A0A5C7LE85-F1
#
_entry.id   AF-A0A5C7LE85-F1
#
_cell.length_a   1.000
_cell.length_b   1.000
_cell.length_c   1.000
_cell.angle_alpha   90.00
_cell.angle_beta   90.00
_cell.angle_gamma   90.00
#
_symmetry.space_group_name_H-M   'P 1'
#
loop_
_entity.id
_entity.type
_entity.pdbx_description
1 polymer ?
#
loop_
_entity_poly.entity_id
_entity_poly.type
_entity_poly.pdbx_seq_one_letter_code
_entity_poly.pdbx_strand_id
1 'polypeptide(L)'
;MGSGCSPTGSGGLSALRPTPDTSVIYTGNALPSLGICTGDTLAEVDAVILQQIINFSQGVGISVPDIDLTQCDCFIAKVGCCGKESCQTLTCILQAYLDCLCELYSDVEDLKVKVAAMYDGPYVTKCLSNVNSSSKLPAIMNELISEFCALVTTVAALQTQVNNLSTGLPTTIGNFLNTALTSCAGSSGLKKTGSGSTFKATFMGFTPIGGIIMYGGTLTGKFDSSGLGLATTDMCGWALANGANGTIDMRGYFPVGVNDGSMGSGSQNSEVDNAANPGQNYAQNAHGGAIKVALSAAMCAVAPHSHTVTDPGHSHVIAVNLDSASGSKFSNFMKFDTTSYTNTLDGDPDVGNIHAKIRKNTTGIQIGAVTGSGASTGAAHENRPPYRALYFIQRIS
;
A
#
# COMPACT_ATOMS: atom_id res chain seq x y z
N MET A 1 7.06 -102.73 50.05
CA MET A 1 7.29 -103.65 51.18
C MET A 1 8.41 -104.59 50.77
N GLY A 2 9.65 -104.23 51.08
CA GLY A 2 10.81 -105.09 50.89
C GLY A 2 11.50 -105.21 52.24
N SER A 3 11.49 -106.40 52.83
CA SER A 3 12.33 -106.70 53.98
C SER A 3 13.77 -106.57 53.51
N GLY A 4 14.48 -105.54 53.98
CA GLY A 4 15.88 -105.34 53.64
C GLY A 4 16.65 -106.64 53.90
N CYS A 5 17.44 -107.08 52.91
CA CYS A 5 18.20 -108.31 52.97
C CYS A 5 19.07 -108.30 54.24
N SER A 6 18.61 -108.95 55.30
CA SER A 6 19.33 -109.03 56.57
C SER A 6 19.87 -110.45 56.71
N PRO A 7 21.18 -110.64 56.93
CA PRO A 7 21.74 -111.98 57.00
C PRO A 7 21.60 -112.50 58.44
N THR A 8 20.91 -113.62 58.65
CA THR A 8 21.28 -114.71 59.59
C THR A 8 20.09 -115.63 59.91
N GLY A 9 20.36 -116.93 60.02
CA GLY A 9 19.57 -117.84 60.88
C GLY A 9 18.99 -119.07 60.19
N SER A 10 19.68 -120.20 60.34
CA SER A 10 19.22 -121.56 60.01
C SER A 10 17.94 -121.96 60.77
N GLY A 11 17.02 -122.65 60.11
CA GLY A 11 16.08 -123.55 60.80
C GLY A 11 14.79 -123.86 60.04
N GLY A 12 14.58 -125.15 59.76
CA GLY A 12 13.23 -125.72 59.67
C GLY A 12 12.65 -125.92 58.27
N LEU A 13 13.25 -126.84 57.50
CA LEU A 13 12.53 -127.56 56.45
C LEU A 13 11.34 -128.31 57.09
N SER A 14 10.12 -127.84 56.86
CA SER A 14 8.89 -128.60 57.09
C SER A 14 8.15 -128.79 55.77
N ALA A 15 7.95 -130.07 55.46
CA ALA A 15 7.56 -130.60 54.18
C ALA A 15 6.20 -130.08 53.68
N LEU A 16 6.23 -129.27 52.63
CA LEU A 16 5.14 -129.09 51.67
C LEU A 16 5.69 -129.47 50.30
N ARG A 17 4.88 -130.20 49.51
CA ARG A 17 5.25 -130.79 48.21
C ARG A 17 6.06 -129.79 47.37
N PRO A 18 7.24 -130.15 46.86
CA PRO A 18 7.96 -129.29 45.94
C PRO A 18 7.14 -129.20 44.65
N THR A 19 6.44 -128.09 44.46
CA THR A 19 6.19 -127.59 43.11
C THR A 19 7.52 -127.03 42.61
N PRO A 20 7.84 -127.14 41.30
CA PRO A 20 9.11 -126.68 40.75
C PRO A 20 9.48 -125.26 41.18
N ASP A 21 8.48 -124.40 41.39
CA ASP A 21 8.67 -122.96 41.64
C ASP A 21 8.97 -122.57 43.10
N THR A 22 8.70 -123.45 44.08
CA THR A 22 9.01 -123.19 45.51
C THR A 22 10.35 -123.79 45.95
N SER A 23 11.00 -124.53 45.05
CA SER A 23 12.22 -125.30 45.33
C SER A 23 13.46 -124.70 44.68
N VAL A 24 13.27 -123.74 43.77
CA VAL A 24 14.32 -123.00 43.09
C VAL A 24 14.50 -121.66 43.78
N ILE A 25 15.71 -121.43 44.28
CA ILE A 25 16.10 -120.18 44.95
C ILE A 25 16.95 -119.34 44.00
N TYR A 26 16.80 -118.02 44.08
CA TYR A 26 17.60 -117.08 43.32
C TYR A 26 19.03 -117.05 43.88
N THR A 27 19.99 -117.53 43.09
CA THR A 27 21.40 -117.61 43.48
C THR A 27 22.24 -116.44 42.95
N GLY A 28 21.64 -115.51 42.22
CA GLY A 28 22.32 -114.32 41.70
C GLY A 28 22.58 -113.27 42.78
N ASN A 29 23.34 -112.23 42.45
CA ASN A 29 23.56 -111.09 43.33
C ASN A 29 22.23 -110.44 43.70
N ALA A 30 22.08 -110.02 44.96
CA ALA A 30 20.95 -109.22 45.38
C ALA A 30 20.79 -108.00 44.46
N LEU A 31 19.55 -107.68 44.10
CA LEU A 31 19.18 -106.51 43.31
C LEU A 31 18.31 -105.61 44.19
N PRO A 32 18.92 -104.76 45.05
CA PRO A 32 18.17 -103.96 46.02
C PRO A 32 17.18 -103.00 45.37
N SER A 33 17.46 -102.54 44.15
CA SER A 33 16.57 -101.67 43.37
C SER A 33 15.24 -102.34 43.00
N LEU A 34 15.22 -103.67 42.91
CA LEU A 34 14.01 -104.44 42.66
C LEU A 34 13.44 -105.01 43.96
N GLY A 35 14.21 -105.03 45.06
CA GLY A 35 13.83 -105.69 46.29
C GLY A 35 14.01 -107.22 46.25
N ILE A 36 14.85 -107.72 45.33
CA ILE A 36 15.18 -109.15 45.19
C ILE A 36 16.48 -109.43 45.95
N CYS A 37 16.47 -110.39 46.87
CA CYS A 37 17.63 -110.84 47.64
C CYS A 37 18.12 -112.22 47.17
N THR A 38 19.42 -112.51 47.36
CA THR A 38 19.96 -113.86 47.14
C THR A 38 19.34 -114.83 48.15
N GLY A 39 18.75 -115.92 47.65
CA GLY A 39 18.04 -116.92 48.45
C GLY A 39 16.51 -116.85 48.38
N ASP A 40 15.94 -115.77 47.82
CA ASP A 40 14.50 -115.65 47.61
C ASP A 40 13.98 -116.77 46.68
N THR A 41 12.75 -117.21 46.90
CA THR A 41 12.13 -118.22 46.02
C THR A 41 11.82 -117.61 44.65
N LEU A 42 11.85 -118.43 43.59
CA LEU A 42 11.52 -117.97 42.24
C LEU A 42 10.14 -117.30 42.18
N ALA A 43 9.16 -117.78 42.96
CA ALA A 43 7.83 -117.19 43.06
C ALA A 43 7.82 -115.76 43.65
N GLU A 44 8.67 -115.47 44.64
CA GLU A 44 8.82 -114.12 45.21
C GLU A 44 9.49 -113.17 44.20
N VAL A 45 10.52 -113.65 43.52
CA VAL A 45 11.20 -112.89 42.46
C VAL A 45 10.23 -112.56 41.32
N ASP A 46 9.43 -113.54 40.87
CA ASP A 46 8.45 -113.33 39.82
C ASP A 46 7.36 -112.34 40.23
N ALA A 47 6.82 -112.44 41.46
CA ALA A 47 5.83 -111.50 41.96
C ALA A 47 6.36 -110.05 42.00
N VAL A 48 7.62 -109.88 42.41
CA VAL A 48 8.30 -108.59 42.46
C VAL A 48 8.51 -108.02 41.05
N ILE A 49 8.99 -108.84 40.10
CA ILE A 49 9.18 -108.42 38.70
C ILE A 49 7.82 -108.09 38.06
N LEU A 50 6.79 -108.91 38.25
CA LEU A 50 5.46 -108.66 37.70
C LEU A 50 4.88 -107.36 38.24
N GLN A 51 5.03 -107.10 39.54
CA GLN A 51 4.57 -105.87 40.15
C GLN A 51 5.33 -104.65 39.61
N GLN A 52 6.64 -104.77 39.34
CA GLN A 52 7.39 -103.70 38.71
C GLN A 52 6.96 -103.46 37.26
N ILE A 53 6.69 -104.52 36.49
CA ILE A 53 6.15 -104.39 35.12
C ILE A 53 4.77 -103.72 35.16
N ILE A 54 3.90 -104.09 36.10
CA ILE A 54 2.60 -103.44 36.30
C ILE A 54 2.79 -101.97 36.67
N ASN A 55 3.68 -101.66 37.61
CA ASN A 55 4.00 -100.29 38.01
C ASN A 55 4.50 -99.47 36.81
N PHE A 56 5.43 -99.99 36.02
CA PHE A 56 5.91 -99.34 34.80
C PHE A 56 4.79 -99.15 33.77
N SER A 57 3.93 -100.16 33.57
CA SER A 57 2.78 -100.06 32.65
C SER A 57 1.74 -99.02 33.11
N GLN A 58 1.69 -98.74 34.42
CA GLN A 58 0.83 -97.71 35.03
C GLN A 58 1.56 -96.36 35.20
N GLY A 59 2.82 -96.25 34.76
CA GLY A 59 3.61 -95.03 34.84
C GLY A 59 4.15 -94.70 36.24
N VAL A 60 4.14 -95.66 37.17
CA VAL A 60 4.71 -95.51 38.52
C VAL A 60 6.20 -95.85 38.46
N GLY A 61 7.06 -94.88 38.83
CA GLY A 61 8.53 -95.05 38.84
C GLY A 61 9.24 -94.57 37.57
N ILE A 62 8.51 -94.07 36.57
CA ILE A 62 9.09 -93.35 35.43
C ILE A 62 9.23 -91.89 35.83
N SER A 63 10.40 -91.48 36.32
CA SER A 63 10.74 -90.06 36.34
C SER A 63 11.16 -89.64 34.94
N VAL A 64 10.67 -88.49 34.48
CA VAL A 64 11.21 -87.82 33.29
C VAL A 64 12.13 -86.72 33.80
N PRO A 65 13.40 -87.03 34.14
CA PRO A 65 14.36 -85.98 34.42
C PRO A 65 14.60 -85.23 33.12
N ASP A 66 14.58 -83.90 33.16
CA ASP A 66 14.89 -82.98 32.06
C ASP A 66 13.72 -82.47 31.18
N ILE A 67 12.54 -82.24 31.77
CA ILE A 67 11.61 -81.25 31.20
C ILE A 67 11.61 -80.01 32.11
N ASP A 68 12.24 -78.93 31.62
CA ASP A 68 12.16 -77.62 32.26
C ASP A 68 10.80 -76.99 31.97
N LEU A 69 9.91 -77.07 32.96
CA LEU A 69 8.54 -76.57 32.88
C LEU A 69 8.41 -75.11 33.28
N THR A 70 9.48 -74.44 33.70
CA THR A 70 9.43 -73.08 34.26
C THR A 70 9.04 -71.99 33.27
N GLN A 71 8.96 -72.29 31.97
CA GLN A 71 8.64 -71.33 30.92
C GLN A 71 7.23 -71.45 30.35
N CYS A 72 6.43 -72.44 30.79
CA CYS A 72 5.09 -72.67 30.26
C CYS A 72 4.03 -72.49 31.34
N ASP A 73 3.65 -71.23 31.59
CA ASP A 73 2.72 -70.84 32.66
C ASP A 73 1.40 -71.62 32.63
N CYS A 74 0.84 -71.88 31.43
CA CYS A 74 -0.34 -72.73 31.29
C CYS A 74 -0.08 -74.13 31.85
N PHE A 75 1.02 -74.74 31.43
CA PHE A 75 1.33 -76.11 31.81
C PHE A 75 1.63 -76.20 33.31
N ILE A 76 2.37 -75.24 33.87
CA ILE A 76 2.61 -75.12 35.32
C ILE A 76 1.27 -75.01 36.08
N ALA A 77 0.35 -74.17 35.60
CA ALA A 77 -0.96 -73.97 36.23
C ALA A 77 -1.80 -75.25 36.22
N LYS A 78 -1.81 -76.02 35.12
CA LYS A 78 -2.57 -77.28 34.99
C LYS A 78 -1.95 -78.45 35.74
N VAL A 79 -0.61 -78.50 35.83
CA VAL A 79 0.10 -79.49 36.65
C VAL A 79 -0.05 -79.17 38.14
N GLY A 80 -0.12 -77.90 38.53
CA GLY A 80 -0.24 -77.44 39.92
C GLY A 80 -1.66 -77.46 40.50
N CYS A 81 -2.72 -77.38 39.68
CA CYS A 81 -4.10 -77.18 40.16
C CYS A 81 -4.77 -78.43 40.77
N CYS A 82 -4.11 -79.59 40.78
CA CYS A 82 -4.70 -80.83 41.29
C CYS A 82 -4.47 -81.10 42.79
N GLY A 83 -3.89 -80.16 43.55
CA GLY A 83 -3.72 -80.29 45.01
C GLY A 83 -2.97 -81.55 45.47
N LYS A 84 -2.22 -82.18 44.56
CA LYS A 84 -1.52 -83.44 44.76
C LYS A 84 -0.06 -83.21 44.41
N GLU A 85 0.83 -83.44 45.36
CA GLU A 85 2.28 -83.60 45.14
C GLU A 85 2.62 -84.82 44.22
N SER A 86 1.67 -85.31 43.40
CA SER A 86 1.74 -86.61 42.72
C SER A 86 1.12 -86.66 41.32
N CYS A 87 1.03 -85.54 40.58
CA CYS A 87 0.87 -85.59 39.10
C CYS A 87 2.21 -86.00 38.45
N GLN A 88 2.71 -87.20 38.80
CA GLN A 88 3.97 -87.77 38.30
C GLN A 88 3.74 -88.90 37.30
N THR A 89 2.49 -89.29 37.06
CA THR A 89 2.18 -90.31 36.06
C THR A 89 2.15 -89.68 34.67
N LEU A 90 2.67 -90.41 33.69
CA LEU A 90 2.68 -90.00 32.28
C LEU A 90 1.30 -89.57 31.77
N THR A 91 0.24 -90.26 32.21
CA THR A 91 -1.15 -89.94 31.86
C THR A 91 -1.57 -88.54 32.34
N CYS A 92 -1.13 -88.12 33.53
CA CYS A 92 -1.45 -86.80 34.08
C CYS A 92 -0.75 -85.68 33.31
N ILE A 93 0.52 -85.90 32.94
CA ILE A 93 1.34 -84.98 32.12
C ILE A 93 0.73 -84.83 30.72
N LEU A 94 0.34 -85.93 30.08
CA LEU A 94 -0.28 -85.90 28.75
C LEU A 94 -1.65 -85.22 28.76
N GLN A 95 -2.45 -85.40 29.82
CA GLN A 95 -3.72 -84.69 29.96
C GLN A 95 -3.52 -83.19 30.16
N ALA A 96 -2.58 -82.77 31.02
CA ALA A 96 -2.25 -81.35 31.21
C ALA A 96 -1.74 -80.70 29.91
N TYR A 97 -0.97 -81.45 29.12
CA TYR A 97 -0.53 -81.00 27.79
C TYR A 97 -1.70 -80.81 26.83
N LEU A 98 -2.62 -81.78 26.77
CA LEU A 98 -3.81 -81.71 25.93
C LEU A 98 -4.72 -80.55 26.33
N ASP A 99 -4.90 -80.31 27.63
CA ASP A 99 -5.72 -79.21 28.15
C ASP A 99 -5.13 -77.84 27.78
N CYS A 100 -3.80 -77.67 27.88
CA CYS A 100 -3.14 -76.44 27.44
C CYS A 100 -3.21 -76.22 25.92
N LEU A 101 -3.13 -77.29 25.12
CA LEU A 101 -3.34 -77.19 23.67
C LEU A 101 -4.76 -76.75 23.33
N CYS A 102 -5.76 -77.28 24.04
CA CYS A 102 -7.16 -76.87 23.87
C CYS A 102 -7.40 -75.41 24.25
N GLU A 103 -6.78 -74.92 25.34
CA GLU A 103 -6.86 -73.53 25.78
C GLU A 103 -6.20 -72.58 24.76
N LEU A 104 -5.00 -72.91 24.28
CA LEU A 104 -4.33 -72.15 23.21
C LEU A 104 -5.18 -72.08 21.93
N TYR A 105 -5.81 -73.19 21.54
CA TYR A 105 -6.70 -73.20 20.38
C TYR A 105 -7.91 -72.28 20.59
N SER A 106 -8.51 -72.31 21.79
CA SER A 106 -9.59 -71.40 22.17
C SER A 106 -9.16 -69.93 22.10
N ASP A 107 -8.00 -69.60 22.64
CA ASP A 107 -7.44 -68.24 22.59
C ASP A 107 -7.19 -67.77 21.16
N VAL A 108 -6.73 -68.65 20.28
CA VAL A 108 -6.53 -68.35 18.85
C VAL A 108 -7.85 -68.06 18.15
N GLU A 109 -8.91 -68.84 18.42
CA GLU A 109 -10.23 -68.58 17.85
C GLU A 109 -10.85 -67.29 18.41
N ASP A 110 -10.69 -67.01 19.70
CA ASP A 110 -11.11 -65.75 20.32
C ASP A 110 -10.38 -64.54 19.71
N LEU A 111 -9.08 -64.67 19.47
CA LEU A 111 -8.28 -63.64 18.81
C LEU A 111 -8.74 -63.42 17.37
N LYS A 112 -9.04 -64.49 16.62
CA LYS A 112 -9.60 -64.38 15.26
C LYS A 112 -10.92 -63.61 15.26
N VAL A 113 -11.83 -63.89 16.20
CA VAL A 113 -13.10 -63.16 16.34
C VAL A 113 -12.86 -61.68 16.66
N LYS A 114 -11.94 -61.37 17.58
CA LYS A 114 -11.58 -59.98 17.91
C LYS A 114 -10.98 -59.23 16.71
N VAL A 115 -10.09 -59.87 15.96
CA VAL A 115 -9.49 -59.29 14.75
C VAL A 115 -10.54 -59.07 13.66
N ALA A 116 -11.45 -60.02 13.44
CA ALA A 116 -12.57 -59.86 12.51
C ALA A 116 -13.49 -58.71 12.93
N ALA A 117 -13.82 -58.60 14.22
CA ALA A 117 -14.62 -57.49 14.74
C ALA A 117 -13.91 -56.12 14.60
N MET A 118 -12.57 -56.08 14.63
CA MET A 118 -11.81 -54.85 14.34
C MET A 118 -11.81 -54.48 12.86
N TYR A 119 -12.02 -55.43 11.94
CA TYR A 119 -12.00 -55.21 10.48
C TYR A 119 -13.41 -54.96 9.90
N ASP A 120 -14.41 -55.58 10.54
CA ASP A 120 -15.83 -55.60 10.13
C ASP A 120 -16.75 -54.89 11.13
N GLY A 121 -16.18 -54.22 12.14
CA GLY A 121 -16.94 -53.51 13.17
C GLY A 121 -17.72 -52.31 12.63
N PRO A 122 -18.76 -51.84 13.34
CA PRO A 122 -19.52 -50.67 12.93
C PRO A 122 -18.70 -49.39 13.13
N TYR A 123 -18.34 -48.74 12.03
CA TYR A 123 -17.64 -47.45 12.07
C TYR A 123 -18.63 -46.28 11.95
N VAL A 124 -18.37 -45.21 12.70
CA VAL A 124 -19.15 -43.98 12.59
C VAL A 124 -18.52 -43.12 11.49
N THR A 125 -19.04 -43.23 10.26
CA THR A 125 -18.43 -42.63 9.06
C THR A 125 -18.71 -41.13 8.87
N LYS A 126 -19.65 -40.55 9.64
CA LYS A 126 -20.05 -39.12 9.65
C LYS A 126 -20.00 -38.43 8.28
N CYS A 127 -18.90 -37.74 7.99
CA CYS A 127 -18.73 -36.87 6.83
C CYS A 127 -18.40 -37.61 5.54
N LEU A 128 -18.13 -38.92 5.61
CA LEU A 128 -17.84 -39.74 4.43
C LEU A 128 -19.16 -40.18 3.79
N SER A 129 -19.46 -39.64 2.61
CA SER A 129 -20.77 -39.83 1.97
C SER A 129 -20.93 -41.17 1.25
N ASN A 130 -19.84 -41.82 0.82
CA ASN A 130 -19.93 -43.08 0.06
C ASN A 130 -19.63 -44.33 0.90
N VAL A 131 -19.54 -44.20 2.22
CA VAL A 131 -19.44 -45.32 3.16
C VAL A 131 -20.47 -45.17 4.26
N ASN A 132 -20.97 -46.30 4.76
CA ASN A 132 -21.98 -46.35 5.81
C ASN A 132 -21.46 -47.12 7.03
N SER A 133 -22.29 -47.26 8.05
CA SER A 133 -21.92 -47.95 9.29
C SER A 133 -21.63 -49.44 9.14
N SER A 134 -21.87 -50.04 7.97
CA SER A 134 -21.53 -51.43 7.62
C SER A 134 -20.32 -51.56 6.69
N SER A 135 -19.71 -50.44 6.28
CA SER A 135 -18.52 -50.44 5.43
C SER A 135 -17.30 -50.94 6.21
N LYS A 136 -16.56 -51.88 5.63
CA LYS A 136 -15.33 -52.45 6.20
C LYS A 136 -14.19 -51.43 6.17
N LEU A 137 -13.17 -51.65 7.00
CA LEU A 137 -11.99 -50.78 7.10
C LEU A 137 -11.37 -50.39 5.74
N PRO A 138 -11.19 -51.29 4.75
CA PRO A 138 -10.61 -50.91 3.47
C PRO A 138 -11.47 -49.92 2.68
N ALA A 139 -12.80 -50.03 2.76
CA ALA A 139 -13.70 -49.11 2.08
C ALA A 139 -13.64 -47.71 2.70
N ILE A 140 -13.55 -47.63 4.02
CA ILE A 140 -13.40 -46.36 4.75
C ILE A 140 -12.06 -45.70 4.43
N MET A 141 -10.98 -46.47 4.39
CA MET A 141 -9.66 -45.95 4.03
C MET A 141 -9.63 -45.43 2.59
N ASN A 142 -10.25 -46.14 1.65
CA ASN A 142 -10.35 -45.67 0.26
C ASN A 142 -11.19 -44.40 0.14
N GLU A 143 -12.28 -44.29 0.88
CA GLU A 143 -13.11 -43.09 0.88
C GLU A 143 -12.38 -41.90 1.51
N LEU A 144 -11.65 -42.09 2.61
CA LEU A 144 -10.82 -41.05 3.22
C LEU A 144 -9.74 -40.56 2.26
N ILE A 145 -9.11 -41.47 1.51
CA ILE A 145 -8.14 -41.12 0.47
C ILE A 145 -8.82 -40.29 -0.63
N SER A 146 -10.01 -40.72 -1.08
CA SER A 146 -10.80 -40.00 -2.09
C SER A 146 -11.13 -38.57 -1.66
N GLU A 147 -11.64 -38.41 -0.43
CA GLU A 147 -11.94 -37.10 0.16
C GLU A 147 -10.69 -36.22 0.29
N PHE A 148 -9.57 -36.81 0.69
CA PHE A 148 -8.30 -36.08 0.77
C PHE A 148 -7.82 -35.62 -0.62
N CYS A 149 -7.95 -36.45 -1.64
CA CYS A 149 -7.65 -36.08 -3.02
C CYS A 149 -8.57 -34.96 -3.55
N ALA A 150 -9.87 -35.01 -3.21
CA ALA A 150 -10.84 -33.97 -3.56
C ALA A 150 -10.52 -32.63 -2.86
N LEU A 151 -10.13 -32.69 -1.58
CA LEU A 151 -9.71 -31.51 -0.81
C LEU A 151 -8.46 -30.87 -1.41
N VAL A 152 -7.43 -31.67 -1.76
CA VAL A 152 -6.21 -31.18 -2.43
C VAL A 152 -6.58 -30.44 -3.73
N THR A 153 -7.48 -31.00 -4.53
CA THR A 153 -7.98 -30.36 -5.76
C THR A 153 -8.66 -29.02 -5.49
N THR A 154 -9.48 -28.96 -4.44
CA THR A 154 -10.20 -27.73 -4.04
C THR A 154 -9.24 -26.64 -3.55
N VAL A 155 -8.23 -27.01 -2.75
CA VAL A 155 -7.20 -26.08 -2.26
C VAL A 155 -6.37 -25.53 -3.42
N ALA A 156 -6.02 -26.35 -4.41
CA ALA A 156 -5.32 -25.90 -5.61
C ALA A 156 -6.15 -24.89 -6.42
N ALA A 157 -7.46 -25.14 -6.59
CA ALA A 157 -8.35 -24.20 -7.27
C ALA A 157 -8.48 -22.86 -6.52
N LEU A 158 -8.58 -22.90 -5.18
CA LEU A 158 -8.61 -21.71 -4.34
C LEU A 158 -7.31 -20.90 -4.47
N GLN A 159 -6.15 -21.56 -4.49
CA GLN A 159 -4.86 -20.90 -4.71
C GLN A 159 -4.84 -20.14 -6.04
N THR A 160 -5.36 -20.74 -7.11
CA THR A 160 -5.49 -20.07 -8.41
C THR A 160 -6.41 -18.84 -8.33
N GLN A 161 -7.54 -18.93 -7.64
CA GLN A 161 -8.45 -17.80 -7.45
C GLN A 161 -7.79 -16.66 -6.66
N VAL A 162 -7.08 -16.98 -5.57
CA VAL A 162 -6.32 -16.00 -4.78
C VAL A 162 -5.23 -15.33 -5.60
N ASN A 163 -4.50 -16.09 -6.44
CA ASN A 163 -3.49 -15.54 -7.33
C ASN A 163 -4.10 -14.58 -8.38
N ASN A 164 -5.23 -14.96 -8.97
CA ASN A 164 -5.95 -14.10 -9.90
C ASN A 164 -6.43 -12.80 -9.23
N LEU A 165 -6.86 -12.86 -7.97
CA LEU A 165 -7.27 -11.67 -7.23
C LEU A 165 -6.08 -10.78 -6.84
N SER A 166 -4.98 -11.38 -6.38
CA SER A 166 -3.81 -10.62 -5.88
C SER A 166 -2.95 -10.03 -6.99
N THR A 167 -2.88 -10.70 -8.15
CA THR A 167 -1.99 -10.29 -9.26
C THR A 167 -2.73 -10.00 -10.56
N GLY A 168 -3.74 -10.80 -10.90
CA GLY A 168 -4.50 -10.65 -12.15
C GLY A 168 -5.40 -9.41 -12.15
N LEU A 169 -6.13 -9.17 -11.07
CA LEU A 169 -7.06 -8.04 -10.97
C LEU A 169 -6.34 -6.68 -10.97
N PRO A 170 -5.29 -6.43 -10.16
CA PRO A 170 -4.53 -5.17 -10.25
C PRO A 170 -3.94 -4.93 -11.64
N THR A 171 -3.47 -5.99 -12.31
CA THR A 171 -2.94 -5.90 -13.68
C THR A 171 -4.03 -5.53 -14.67
N THR A 172 -5.19 -6.17 -14.57
CA THR A 172 -6.35 -5.89 -15.44
C THR A 172 -6.86 -4.48 -15.24
N ILE A 173 -7.01 -4.03 -14.00
CA ILE A 173 -7.44 -2.66 -13.66
C ILE A 173 -6.42 -1.66 -14.21
N GLY A 174 -5.12 -1.87 -13.99
CA GLY A 174 -4.10 -0.96 -14.50
C GLY A 174 -4.09 -0.87 -16.03
N ASN A 175 -4.26 -2.00 -16.72
CA ASN A 175 -4.36 -2.02 -18.18
C ASN A 175 -5.65 -1.33 -18.68
N PHE A 176 -6.77 -1.56 -18.01
CA PHE A 176 -8.03 -0.88 -18.30
C PHE A 176 -7.88 0.64 -18.13
N LEU A 177 -7.38 1.10 -16.99
CA LEU A 177 -7.19 2.53 -16.72
C LEU A 177 -6.20 3.18 -17.69
N ASN A 178 -5.13 2.48 -18.06
CA ASN A 178 -4.19 2.97 -19.06
C ASN A 178 -4.85 3.19 -20.43
N THR A 179 -5.82 2.35 -20.79
CA THR A 179 -6.56 2.43 -22.05
C THR A 179 -7.71 3.45 -21.98
N ALA A 180 -8.48 3.43 -20.89
CA ALA A 180 -9.70 4.21 -20.72
C ALA A 180 -9.43 5.69 -20.44
N LEU A 181 -8.38 6.00 -19.67
CA LEU A 181 -7.89 7.36 -19.57
C LEU A 181 -7.20 7.69 -20.89
N THR A 182 -7.56 8.78 -21.56
CA THR A 182 -6.84 9.23 -22.76
C THR A 182 -5.76 10.29 -22.31
N SER A 183 -4.71 10.71 -23.06
CA SER A 183 -4.01 12.05 -22.89
C SER A 183 -3.49 12.79 -24.17
N CYS A 184 -3.52 14.16 -24.37
CA CYS A 184 -3.14 15.02 -25.55
C CYS A 184 -2.38 14.30 -26.66
N ALA A 185 -2.96 14.10 -27.86
CA ALA A 185 -2.85 12.85 -28.61
C ALA A 185 -3.35 11.61 -27.79
N GLY A 186 -4.52 11.62 -27.12
CA GLY A 186 -5.53 12.68 -26.76
C GLY A 186 -6.02 12.64 -25.29
N SER A 187 -6.20 13.79 -24.55
CA SER A 187 -6.44 14.17 -23.09
C SER A 187 -5.41 15.07 -22.30
N SER A 188 -5.72 16.35 -22.16
CA SER A 188 -4.86 17.31 -21.46
C SER A 188 -5.02 17.08 -19.97
N GLY A 189 -3.91 17.18 -19.23
CA GLY A 189 -3.96 17.12 -17.77
C GLY A 189 -3.80 15.72 -17.18
N LEU A 190 -3.34 14.72 -17.93
CA LEU A 190 -3.08 13.37 -17.42
C LEU A 190 -1.70 12.85 -17.86
N LYS A 191 -0.82 12.61 -16.89
CA LYS A 191 0.46 11.92 -17.10
C LYS A 191 0.35 10.48 -16.63
N LYS A 192 0.62 9.52 -17.51
CA LYS A 192 0.61 8.09 -17.21
C LYS A 192 2.03 7.55 -17.07
N THR A 193 2.28 6.70 -16.07
CA THR A 193 3.53 5.97 -15.89
C THR A 193 3.25 4.53 -15.45
N GLY A 194 4.21 3.62 -15.69
CA GLY A 194 4.04 2.20 -15.38
C GLY A 194 3.06 1.47 -16.32
N SER A 195 2.81 0.18 -16.03
CA SER A 195 1.83 -0.66 -16.71
C SER A 195 1.35 -1.78 -15.77
N GLY A 196 0.22 -2.44 -16.09
CA GLY A 196 -0.35 -3.49 -15.24
C GLY A 196 -0.55 -3.03 -13.80
N SER A 197 -0.13 -3.85 -12.82
CA SER A 197 -0.28 -3.56 -11.38
C SER A 197 0.50 -2.33 -10.88
N THR A 198 1.40 -1.78 -11.70
CA THR A 198 2.22 -0.61 -11.37
C THR A 198 1.75 0.68 -12.02
N PHE A 199 0.62 0.64 -12.74
CA PHE A 199 0.06 1.79 -13.43
C PHE A 199 -0.22 2.95 -12.46
N LYS A 200 0.22 4.15 -12.84
CA LYS A 200 -0.02 5.41 -12.13
C LYS A 200 -0.50 6.47 -13.11
N ALA A 201 -1.54 7.19 -12.72
CA ALA A 201 -2.00 8.39 -13.41
C ALA A 201 -1.85 9.61 -12.50
N THR A 202 -1.23 10.67 -13.01
CA THR A 202 -1.07 11.95 -12.32
C THR A 202 -1.84 13.01 -13.07
N PHE A 203 -2.75 13.69 -12.36
CA PHE A 203 -3.55 14.77 -12.92
C PHE A 203 -2.74 16.07 -12.89
N MET A 204 -2.51 16.69 -14.04
CA MET A 204 -1.63 17.84 -14.26
C MET A 204 -2.39 19.18 -14.37
N GLY A 205 -3.61 19.22 -13.83
CA GLY A 205 -4.48 20.41 -13.79
C GLY A 205 -5.66 20.31 -14.74
N PHE A 206 -6.85 20.64 -14.23
CA PHE A 206 -8.10 20.69 -15.01
C PHE A 206 -8.39 22.14 -15.39
N THR A 207 -7.98 22.54 -16.59
CA THR A 207 -8.39 23.82 -17.17
C THR A 207 -9.20 23.53 -18.42
N PRO A 208 -10.37 24.17 -18.60
CA PRO A 208 -11.15 24.03 -19.83
C PRO A 208 -10.30 24.34 -21.06
N ILE A 209 -10.62 23.71 -22.19
CA ILE A 209 -9.98 24.03 -23.48
C ILE A 209 -10.14 25.53 -23.76
N GLY A 210 -9.04 26.19 -24.10
CA GLY A 210 -8.97 27.64 -24.31
C GLY A 210 -8.69 28.47 -23.05
N GLY A 211 -8.66 27.86 -21.86
CA GLY A 211 -8.25 28.54 -20.64
C GLY A 211 -6.75 28.86 -20.64
N ILE A 212 -6.39 30.01 -20.08
CA ILE A 212 -5.00 30.51 -20.00
C ILE A 212 -4.53 30.44 -18.55
N ILE A 213 -3.34 29.87 -18.34
CA ILE A 213 -2.63 29.89 -17.05
C ILE A 213 -1.33 30.67 -17.20
N MET A 214 -1.02 31.51 -16.21
CA MET A 214 0.28 32.18 -16.12
C MET A 214 1.37 31.17 -15.73
N TYR A 215 2.40 31.05 -16.57
CA TYR A 215 3.53 30.14 -16.36
C TYR A 215 4.81 30.94 -16.08
N GLY A 216 5.39 30.74 -14.90
CA GLY A 216 6.65 31.39 -14.48
C GLY A 216 7.91 30.53 -14.65
N GLY A 217 7.78 29.32 -15.23
CA GLY A 217 8.89 28.40 -15.41
C GLY A 217 9.69 28.63 -16.70
N THR A 218 10.72 27.80 -16.92
CA THR A 218 11.51 27.84 -18.16
C THR A 218 10.77 27.22 -19.34
N LEU A 219 10.86 27.84 -20.51
CA LEU A 219 10.27 27.33 -21.75
C LEU A 219 11.14 26.24 -22.40
N THR A 220 12.45 26.27 -22.16
CA THR A 220 13.43 25.40 -22.82
C THR A 220 13.16 23.94 -22.50
N GLY A 221 13.01 23.11 -23.53
CA GLY A 221 12.76 21.67 -23.40
C GLY A 221 11.34 21.33 -22.94
N LYS A 222 10.41 22.28 -22.96
CA LYS A 222 9.00 22.09 -22.60
C LYS A 222 8.04 22.29 -23.75
N PHE A 223 8.39 23.17 -24.69
CA PHE A 223 7.61 23.47 -25.89
C PHE A 223 8.45 23.26 -27.14
N ASP A 224 7.81 22.91 -28.25
CA ASP A 224 8.44 22.89 -29.57
C ASP A 224 8.55 24.31 -30.17
N SER A 225 9.06 24.42 -31.40
CA SER A 225 9.24 25.70 -32.08
C SER A 225 7.94 26.43 -32.42
N SER A 226 6.80 25.72 -32.47
CA SER A 226 5.48 26.33 -32.64
C SER A 226 4.90 26.86 -31.32
N GLY A 227 5.51 26.47 -30.19
CA GLY A 227 4.99 26.72 -28.85
C GLY A 227 4.00 25.66 -28.38
N LEU A 228 3.91 24.49 -29.03
CA LEU A 228 3.12 23.37 -28.55
C LEU A 228 3.91 22.60 -27.50
N GLY A 229 3.28 22.23 -26.39
CA GLY A 229 3.93 21.51 -25.31
C GLY A 229 4.35 20.10 -25.71
N LEU A 230 5.57 19.71 -25.36
CA LEU A 230 6.14 18.42 -25.73
C LEU A 230 5.45 17.28 -24.98
N ALA A 231 5.13 16.20 -25.71
CA ALA A 231 4.38 15.04 -25.18
C ALA A 231 5.04 14.34 -23.98
N THR A 232 6.37 14.45 -23.84
CA THR A 232 7.15 13.85 -22.75
C THR A 232 7.22 14.72 -21.50
N THR A 233 6.60 15.90 -21.52
CA THR A 233 6.68 16.90 -20.45
C THR A 233 5.33 17.13 -19.80
N ASP A 234 5.36 17.86 -18.68
CA ASP A 234 4.20 18.39 -17.97
C ASP A 234 3.40 19.42 -18.78
N MET A 235 3.95 19.95 -19.87
CA MET A 235 3.27 20.88 -20.77
C MET A 235 2.50 20.16 -21.89
N CYS A 236 2.49 18.82 -21.94
CA CYS A 236 1.69 18.09 -22.93
C CYS A 236 0.21 18.52 -22.88
N GLY A 237 -0.34 18.88 -24.06
CA GLY A 237 -1.71 19.39 -24.17
C GLY A 237 -1.87 20.87 -23.85
N TRP A 238 -0.78 21.58 -23.54
CA TRP A 238 -0.71 23.03 -23.44
C TRP A 238 -0.02 23.60 -24.69
N ALA A 239 -0.33 24.85 -25.00
CA ALA A 239 0.39 25.61 -26.01
C ALA A 239 0.60 27.04 -25.50
N LEU A 240 1.70 27.66 -25.91
CA LEU A 240 1.95 29.08 -25.66
C LEU A 240 0.84 29.90 -26.33
N ALA A 241 0.28 30.86 -25.60
CA ALA A 241 -0.70 31.81 -26.11
C ALA A 241 -0.03 32.85 -27.03
N ASN A 242 0.43 32.40 -28.19
CA ASN A 242 1.23 33.16 -29.16
C ASN A 242 0.53 33.30 -30.52
N GLY A 243 -0.73 32.86 -30.65
CA GLY A 243 -1.50 32.87 -31.88
C GLY A 243 -1.33 31.62 -32.76
N ALA A 244 -0.38 30.74 -32.45
CA ALA A 244 -0.22 29.46 -33.13
C ALA A 244 -1.09 28.38 -32.46
N ASN A 245 -1.24 27.22 -33.12
CA ASN A 245 -1.94 26.04 -32.58
C ASN A 245 -3.39 26.32 -32.13
N GLY A 246 -4.05 27.32 -32.75
CA GLY A 246 -5.41 27.74 -32.38
C GLY A 246 -5.50 28.50 -31.05
N THR A 247 -4.38 28.87 -30.43
CA THR A 247 -4.36 29.72 -29.23
C THR A 247 -4.61 31.18 -29.60
N ILE A 248 -5.10 31.95 -28.64
CA ILE A 248 -5.10 33.42 -28.76
C ILE A 248 -3.70 33.97 -28.48
N ASP A 249 -3.32 35.08 -29.12
CA ASP A 249 -2.04 35.75 -28.83
C ASP A 249 -2.18 36.72 -27.64
N MET A 250 -1.49 36.40 -26.56
CA MET A 250 -1.46 37.16 -25.31
C MET A 250 -0.12 37.87 -25.07
N ARG A 251 0.84 37.77 -26.00
CA ARG A 251 2.16 38.38 -25.81
C ARG A 251 2.05 39.91 -25.70
N GLY A 252 2.50 40.45 -24.57
CA GLY A 252 2.46 41.89 -24.30
C GLY A 252 1.09 42.46 -23.93
N TYR A 253 0.06 41.62 -23.81
CA TYR A 253 -1.28 42.04 -23.42
C TYR A 253 -1.56 41.79 -21.94
N PHE A 254 -2.21 42.75 -21.29
CA PHE A 254 -2.80 42.59 -19.97
C PHE A 254 -4.23 42.03 -20.10
N PRO A 255 -4.60 40.96 -19.36
CA PRO A 255 -5.95 40.43 -19.40
C PRO A 255 -6.91 41.37 -18.68
N VAL A 256 -8.00 41.77 -19.36
CA VAL A 256 -9.11 42.52 -18.75
C VAL A 256 -10.40 41.71 -18.83
N GLY A 257 -11.32 41.95 -17.90
CA GLY A 257 -12.58 41.23 -17.86
C GLY A 257 -13.52 41.74 -18.93
N VAL A 258 -14.22 40.84 -19.62
CA VAL A 258 -15.33 41.20 -20.50
C VAL A 258 -16.41 41.91 -19.68
N ASN A 259 -16.93 43.04 -20.16
CA ASN A 259 -18.00 43.81 -19.50
C ASN A 259 -19.10 44.27 -20.49
N ASP A 260 -19.17 43.67 -21.66
CA ASP A 260 -20.15 43.99 -22.73
C ASP A 260 -21.59 43.51 -22.45
N GLY A 261 -21.83 42.95 -21.27
CA GLY A 261 -23.12 42.38 -20.87
C GLY A 261 -23.32 40.91 -21.27
N SER A 262 -22.38 40.30 -22.00
CA SER A 262 -22.46 38.89 -22.43
C SER A 262 -22.41 37.88 -21.28
N MET A 263 -21.85 38.24 -20.12
CA MET A 263 -21.70 37.35 -18.96
C MET A 263 -23.00 37.13 -18.16
N GLY A 264 -24.12 37.75 -18.55
CA GLY A 264 -25.40 37.57 -17.87
C GLY A 264 -25.62 38.46 -16.64
N SER A 265 -26.48 38.02 -15.73
CA SER A 265 -27.28 38.89 -14.85
C SER A 265 -26.55 39.48 -13.64
N GLY A 266 -26.77 40.78 -13.45
CA GLY A 266 -26.39 41.58 -12.29
C GLY A 266 -25.98 42.98 -12.74
N SER A 267 -26.27 44.02 -11.95
CA SER A 267 -25.65 45.32 -12.20
C SER A 267 -24.13 45.15 -12.06
N GLN A 268 -23.38 45.58 -13.08
CA GLN A 268 -21.93 45.68 -12.95
C GLN A 268 -21.59 46.72 -11.88
N ASN A 269 -20.38 46.65 -11.32
CA ASN A 269 -19.89 47.75 -10.51
C ASN A 269 -19.88 49.02 -11.38
N SER A 270 -20.38 50.14 -10.84
CA SER A 270 -20.50 51.42 -11.54
C SER A 270 -19.18 51.95 -12.11
N GLU A 271 -18.03 51.49 -11.61
CA GLU A 271 -16.71 51.86 -12.14
C GLU A 271 -16.41 51.24 -13.51
N VAL A 272 -17.02 50.09 -13.82
CA VAL A 272 -16.80 49.31 -15.05
C VAL A 272 -18.08 49.09 -15.86
N ASP A 273 -19.22 49.58 -15.36
CA ASP A 273 -20.48 49.54 -16.08
C ASP A 273 -20.41 50.47 -17.30
N ASN A 274 -20.59 49.90 -18.49
CA ASN A 274 -20.58 50.63 -19.75
C ASN A 274 -21.78 51.59 -19.88
N ALA A 275 -22.89 51.35 -19.18
CA ALA A 275 -24.01 52.30 -19.13
C ALA A 275 -23.65 53.57 -18.33
N ALA A 276 -22.86 53.43 -17.26
CA ALA A 276 -22.36 54.53 -16.46
C ALA A 276 -21.12 55.20 -17.07
N ASN A 277 -20.31 54.45 -17.84
CA ASN A 277 -19.06 54.91 -18.45
C ASN A 277 -19.02 54.60 -19.97
N PRO A 278 -19.73 55.37 -20.81
CA PRO A 278 -19.78 55.14 -22.24
C PRO A 278 -18.37 55.11 -22.87
N GLY A 279 -18.06 54.05 -23.62
CA GLY A 279 -16.76 53.88 -24.29
C GLY A 279 -15.78 52.94 -23.59
N GLN A 280 -16.18 52.35 -22.45
CA GLN A 280 -15.41 51.33 -21.74
C GLN A 280 -15.96 49.91 -21.98
N ASN A 281 -16.40 49.63 -23.21
CA ASN A 281 -16.95 48.33 -23.58
C ASN A 281 -15.84 47.35 -24.02
N TYR A 282 -15.54 46.38 -23.17
CA TYR A 282 -14.64 45.26 -23.42
C TYR A 282 -15.43 44.05 -23.90
N ALA A 283 -15.67 43.97 -25.20
CA ALA A 283 -16.24 42.77 -25.81
C ALA A 283 -15.25 41.60 -25.78
N GLN A 284 -15.74 40.35 -25.82
CA GLN A 284 -14.85 39.18 -25.85
C GLN A 284 -13.79 39.29 -26.97
N ASN A 285 -12.52 39.06 -26.61
CA ASN A 285 -11.34 39.18 -27.49
C ASN A 285 -11.04 40.59 -28.02
N ALA A 286 -11.80 41.61 -27.63
CA ALA A 286 -11.46 43.00 -27.90
C ALA A 286 -10.08 43.32 -27.32
N HIS A 287 -9.31 44.14 -28.01
CA HIS A 287 -7.99 44.58 -27.60
C HIS A 287 -7.84 46.07 -27.86
N GLY A 288 -7.00 46.73 -27.07
CA GLY A 288 -6.79 48.15 -27.13
C GLY A 288 -5.68 48.57 -26.18
N GLY A 289 -5.67 49.84 -25.79
CA GLY A 289 -4.58 50.41 -24.99
C GLY A 289 -3.34 50.69 -25.82
N ALA A 290 -2.33 51.30 -25.20
CA ALA A 290 -1.09 51.66 -25.88
C ALA A 290 0.10 51.51 -24.94
N ILE A 291 1.27 51.11 -25.48
CA ILE A 291 2.51 51.06 -24.70
C ILE A 291 2.98 52.48 -24.34
N LYS A 292 2.71 53.45 -25.21
CA LYS A 292 3.01 54.87 -25.03
C LYS A 292 1.91 55.71 -25.64
N VAL A 293 1.54 56.80 -24.98
CA VAL A 293 0.60 57.80 -25.49
C VAL A 293 1.30 59.15 -25.51
N ALA A 294 1.37 59.77 -26.68
CA ALA A 294 1.83 61.15 -26.81
C ALA A 294 0.67 62.08 -26.50
N LEU A 295 0.81 62.92 -25.48
CA LEU A 295 -0.22 63.89 -25.11
C LEU A 295 -0.29 64.99 -26.16
N SER A 296 -1.46 65.20 -26.74
CA SER A 296 -1.73 66.35 -27.60
C SER A 296 -1.97 67.61 -26.77
N ALA A 297 -1.85 68.79 -27.40
CA ALA A 297 -2.20 70.05 -26.75
C ALA A 297 -3.66 70.07 -26.23
N ALA A 298 -4.57 69.33 -26.88
CA ALA A 298 -5.97 69.22 -26.44
C ALA A 298 -6.14 68.32 -25.19
N MET A 299 -5.24 67.35 -24.99
CA MET A 299 -5.19 66.50 -23.80
C MET A 299 -4.40 67.15 -22.65
N CYS A 300 -3.58 68.14 -22.98
CA CYS A 300 -2.90 68.96 -21.99
C CYS A 300 -3.92 69.91 -21.36
N ALA A 301 -4.22 69.72 -20.08
CA ALA A 301 -5.08 70.62 -19.30
C ALA A 301 -4.43 71.97 -18.99
N VAL A 302 -3.49 72.42 -19.82
CA VAL A 302 -2.93 73.77 -19.77
C VAL A 302 -3.75 74.61 -20.73
N ALA A 303 -4.77 75.28 -20.20
CA ALA A 303 -5.51 76.28 -20.94
C ALA A 303 -4.53 77.29 -21.57
N PRO A 304 -4.77 77.73 -22.82
CA PRO A 304 -4.12 78.92 -23.34
C PRO A 304 -4.34 80.05 -22.33
N HIS A 305 -3.25 80.55 -21.76
CA HIS A 305 -3.29 81.67 -20.83
C HIS A 305 -2.29 82.72 -21.29
N SER A 306 -2.64 83.97 -21.06
CA SER A 306 -1.78 85.11 -21.30
C SER A 306 -1.41 85.74 -19.97
N HIS A 307 -0.16 86.16 -19.85
CA HIS A 307 0.26 87.05 -18.78
C HIS A 307 0.10 88.49 -19.27
N THR A 308 -0.67 89.29 -18.56
CA THR A 308 -0.66 90.74 -18.78
C THR A 308 0.54 91.31 -18.03
N VAL A 309 1.47 91.91 -18.75
CA VAL A 309 2.55 92.69 -18.13
C VAL A 309 2.12 94.15 -18.17
N THR A 310 1.83 94.72 -17.00
CA THR A 310 1.54 96.14 -16.87
C THR A 310 2.82 96.84 -16.46
N ASP A 311 3.49 97.49 -17.42
CA ASP A 311 4.52 98.47 -17.12
C ASP A 311 3.85 99.86 -17.08
N PRO A 312 3.78 100.53 -15.92
CA PRO A 312 3.22 101.89 -15.84
C PRO A 312 4.07 102.93 -16.60
N GLY A 313 5.16 102.51 -17.23
CA GLY A 313 6.10 103.37 -17.90
C GLY A 313 7.08 103.96 -16.90
N HIS A 314 8.31 104.16 -17.35
CA HIS A 314 9.26 105.00 -16.64
C HIS A 314 10.10 105.78 -17.65
N SER A 315 10.40 107.03 -17.31
CA SER A 315 11.25 107.91 -18.11
C SER A 315 12.62 108.03 -17.46
N HIS A 316 13.66 107.86 -18.25
CA HIS A 316 15.00 108.27 -17.85
C HIS A 316 15.21 109.71 -18.30
N VAL A 317 15.43 110.61 -17.34
CA VAL A 317 15.84 111.98 -17.65
C VAL A 317 17.35 112.05 -17.48
N ILE A 318 18.05 112.29 -18.58
CA ILE A 318 19.47 112.60 -18.59
C ILE A 318 19.60 114.12 -18.59
N ALA A 319 20.05 114.68 -17.46
CA ALA A 319 20.37 116.10 -17.41
C ALA A 319 21.80 116.32 -17.93
N VAL A 320 21.93 117.18 -18.93
CA VAL A 320 23.21 117.72 -19.39
C VAL A 320 23.42 119.07 -18.74
N ASN A 321 24.50 119.21 -17.98
CA ASN A 321 24.89 120.48 -17.41
C ASN A 321 25.40 121.39 -18.54
N LEU A 322 24.76 122.54 -18.73
CA LEU A 322 25.32 123.65 -19.47
C LEU A 322 26.12 124.46 -18.46
N ASP A 323 27.45 124.36 -18.50
CA ASP A 323 28.31 125.27 -17.76
C ASP A 323 28.08 126.69 -18.32
N SER A 324 27.55 127.57 -17.48
CA SER A 324 27.41 129.00 -17.75
C SER A 324 28.65 129.75 -17.29
N ALA A 325 29.84 129.30 -17.69
CA ALA A 325 31.03 130.13 -17.69
C ALA A 325 31.02 130.98 -18.96
N SER A 326 30.78 132.27 -18.77
CA SER A 326 30.79 133.31 -19.78
C SER A 326 31.95 133.17 -20.77
N GLY A 327 31.60 132.89 -22.03
CA GLY A 327 32.45 133.12 -23.20
C GLY A 327 33.43 132.01 -23.52
N SER A 328 33.03 131.04 -24.35
CA SER A 328 33.77 130.52 -25.53
C SER A 328 33.14 129.22 -26.07
N LYS A 329 32.80 129.23 -27.37
CA LYS A 329 32.61 128.08 -28.28
C LYS A 329 31.64 126.97 -27.86
N PHE A 330 30.36 127.16 -28.18
CA PHE A 330 29.38 126.08 -28.21
C PHE A 330 29.52 125.24 -29.49
N SER A 331 30.12 124.06 -29.39
CA SER A 331 30.07 123.03 -30.45
C SER A 331 29.75 121.62 -29.93
N ASN A 332 29.24 121.46 -28.71
CA ASN A 332 28.81 120.15 -28.22
C ASN A 332 27.65 120.27 -27.21
N PHE A 333 26.50 120.75 -27.67
CA PHE A 333 25.25 120.47 -26.96
C PHE A 333 24.48 119.39 -27.70
N MET A 334 23.96 118.42 -26.96
CA MET A 334 22.98 117.47 -27.48
C MET A 334 21.82 118.27 -28.08
N LYS A 335 21.66 118.20 -29.41
CA LYS A 335 20.44 118.69 -30.07
C LYS A 335 19.29 117.80 -29.61
N PHE A 336 18.46 118.30 -28.70
CA PHE A 336 17.14 117.73 -28.50
C PHE A 336 16.27 118.16 -29.69
N ASP A 337 15.78 117.18 -30.45
CA ASP A 337 14.81 117.39 -31.53
C ASP A 337 13.53 117.95 -30.91
N THR A 338 13.16 119.17 -31.31
CA THR A 338 12.25 120.07 -30.58
C THR A 338 10.78 119.86 -30.97
N THR A 339 10.40 118.66 -31.39
CA THR A 339 9.07 118.44 -31.97
C THR A 339 7.94 118.22 -30.95
N SER A 340 8.17 118.19 -29.63
CA SER A 340 7.07 118.04 -28.63
C SER A 340 7.44 118.47 -27.21
N TYR A 341 7.84 119.73 -26.99
CA TYR A 341 7.90 120.31 -25.64
C TYR A 341 6.91 121.48 -25.53
N THR A 342 5.76 121.25 -24.89
CA THR A 342 4.95 122.32 -24.31
C THR A 342 5.64 122.76 -23.02
N ASN A 343 6.50 123.76 -23.14
CA ASN A 343 7.12 124.39 -21.99
C ASN A 343 6.07 125.34 -21.39
N THR A 344 5.26 124.85 -20.45
CA THR A 344 4.49 125.73 -19.57
C THR A 344 5.47 126.29 -18.56
N LEU A 345 6.20 127.33 -18.97
CA LEU A 345 7.01 128.13 -18.07
C LEU A 345 6.04 128.92 -17.19
N ASP A 346 5.74 128.40 -16.00
CA ASP A 346 5.18 129.21 -14.93
C ASP A 346 6.22 130.29 -14.61
N GLY A 347 5.81 131.55 -14.74
CA GLY A 347 6.70 132.72 -14.77
C GLY A 347 7.29 133.07 -13.41
N ASP A 348 8.23 132.27 -12.91
CA ASP A 348 9.08 132.62 -11.77
C ASP A 348 10.54 132.80 -12.22
N PRO A 349 11.02 134.06 -12.34
CA PRO A 349 12.38 134.36 -12.75
C PRO A 349 13.25 134.65 -11.52
N ASP A 350 13.40 133.74 -10.57
CA ASP A 350 14.60 133.70 -9.74
C ASP A 350 14.75 132.41 -8.92
N VAL A 351 16.02 132.08 -8.66
CA VAL A 351 16.51 130.97 -7.83
C VAL A 351 16.55 129.59 -8.51
N GLY A 352 17.63 129.40 -9.27
CA GLY A 352 18.20 128.10 -9.55
C GLY A 352 18.53 127.34 -8.27
N ASN A 353 17.78 126.27 -8.04
CA ASN A 353 18.22 125.03 -7.38
C ASN A 353 17.15 123.97 -7.65
N ILE A 354 17.26 123.31 -8.79
CA ILE A 354 16.39 122.17 -9.09
C ILE A 354 16.98 120.95 -8.37
N HIS A 355 16.49 120.66 -7.17
CA HIS A 355 16.84 119.44 -6.44
C HIS A 355 16.30 118.19 -7.15
N ALA A 356 17.16 117.46 -7.83
CA ALA A 356 16.82 116.15 -8.40
C ALA A 356 16.86 115.07 -7.29
N LYS A 357 15.72 114.86 -6.62
CA LYS A 357 15.54 113.69 -5.76
C LYS A 357 15.35 112.47 -6.65
N ILE A 358 16.36 111.59 -6.78
CA ILE A 358 16.20 110.28 -7.41
C ILE A 358 15.31 109.45 -6.48
N ARG A 359 14.00 109.54 -6.64
CA ARG A 359 13.10 108.55 -6.04
C ARG A 359 13.09 107.36 -6.98
N LYS A 360 13.97 106.39 -6.69
CA LYS A 360 13.87 105.07 -7.29
C LYS A 360 12.76 104.33 -6.55
N ASN A 361 11.52 104.62 -6.86
CA ASN A 361 10.42 103.73 -6.52
C ASN A 361 10.44 102.70 -7.65
N THR A 362 10.90 101.49 -7.35
CA THR A 362 10.51 100.23 -8.00
C THR A 362 9.73 100.40 -9.32
N THR A 363 10.30 99.95 -10.45
CA THR A 363 9.52 99.77 -11.68
C THR A 363 8.26 99.01 -11.30
N GLY A 364 7.11 99.69 -11.31
CA GLY A 364 5.82 99.13 -10.92
C GLY A 364 5.32 98.08 -11.91
N ILE A 365 6.23 97.42 -12.62
CA ILE A 365 5.99 96.32 -13.53
C ILE A 365 5.34 95.23 -12.70
N GLN A 366 4.05 95.06 -12.91
CA GLN A 366 3.28 94.00 -12.32
C GLN A 366 3.01 92.99 -13.43
N ILE A 367 3.29 91.73 -13.12
CA ILE A 367 2.68 90.63 -13.86
C ILE A 367 1.28 90.50 -13.27
N GLY A 368 0.28 90.94 -14.03
CA GLY A 368 -1.11 90.83 -13.63
C GLY A 368 -1.46 89.37 -13.36
N ALA A 369 -2.37 89.16 -12.40
CA ALA A 369 -2.88 87.82 -12.10
C ALA A 369 -3.39 87.17 -13.39
N VAL A 370 -3.09 85.88 -13.57
CA VAL A 370 -3.54 85.10 -14.72
C VAL A 370 -5.06 85.11 -14.74
N THR A 371 -5.67 85.92 -15.59
CA THR A 371 -7.12 85.86 -15.87
C THR A 371 -7.35 84.76 -16.91
N GLY A 372 -7.11 83.51 -16.50
CA GLY A 372 -7.56 82.34 -17.24
C GLY A 372 -9.06 82.18 -17.05
N SER A 373 -9.84 82.55 -18.07
CA SER A 373 -11.27 82.30 -18.10
C SER A 373 -11.52 80.84 -18.52
N GLY A 374 -11.79 79.99 -17.54
CA GLY A 374 -12.26 78.63 -17.75
C GLY A 374 -11.24 77.58 -17.36
N ALA A 375 -11.66 76.66 -16.48
CA ALA A 375 -10.95 75.41 -16.27
C ALA A 375 -10.85 74.69 -17.63
N SER A 376 -9.64 74.52 -18.17
CA SER A 376 -9.46 73.57 -19.26
C SER A 376 -9.62 72.16 -18.68
N THR A 377 -10.78 71.57 -18.90
CA THR A 377 -10.98 70.13 -18.71
C THR A 377 -10.29 69.46 -19.89
N GLY A 378 -8.97 69.27 -19.81
CA GLY A 378 -8.19 68.61 -20.87
C GLY A 378 -8.91 67.36 -21.36
N ALA A 379 -8.90 67.11 -22.67
CA ALA A 379 -9.58 65.96 -23.23
C ALA A 379 -9.04 64.67 -22.62
N ALA A 380 -9.94 63.71 -22.32
CA ALA A 380 -9.54 62.40 -21.85
C ALA A 380 -8.58 61.73 -22.84
N HIS A 381 -7.61 60.99 -22.33
CA HIS A 381 -6.68 60.21 -23.14
C HIS A 381 -6.68 58.74 -22.69
N GLU A 382 -6.32 57.86 -23.61
CA GLU A 382 -6.07 56.44 -23.28
C GLU A 382 -4.87 56.36 -22.32
N ASN A 383 -5.00 55.57 -21.25
CA ASN A 383 -3.91 55.33 -20.31
C ASN A 383 -3.82 53.85 -19.89
N ARG A 384 -4.62 52.98 -20.53
CA ARG A 384 -4.57 51.55 -20.29
C ARG A 384 -3.34 50.97 -20.99
N PRO A 385 -2.60 50.05 -20.34
CA PRO A 385 -1.62 49.24 -21.05
C PRO A 385 -2.31 48.45 -22.17
N PRO A 386 -1.56 47.93 -23.16
CA PRO A 386 -2.15 47.04 -24.15
C PRO A 386 -2.92 45.92 -23.45
N TYR A 387 -4.20 45.78 -23.77
CA TYR A 387 -5.08 44.84 -23.09
C TYR A 387 -5.77 43.90 -24.08
N ARG A 388 -6.22 42.74 -23.57
CA ARG A 388 -7.16 41.86 -24.26
C ARG A 388 -8.26 41.41 -23.30
N ALA A 389 -9.51 41.50 -23.75
CA ALA A 389 -10.68 41.16 -22.97
C ALA A 389 -10.97 39.65 -22.98
N LEU A 390 -11.04 39.04 -21.80
CA LEU A 390 -11.26 37.62 -21.56
C LEU A 390 -12.34 37.40 -20.51
N TYR A 391 -12.98 36.23 -20.53
CA TYR A 391 -13.84 35.82 -19.43
C TYR A 391 -12.98 35.32 -18.27
N PHE A 392 -13.22 35.86 -17.07
CA PHE A 392 -12.68 35.30 -15.84
C PHE A 392 -13.66 34.26 -15.31
N ILE A 393 -13.25 33.00 -15.34
CA ILE A 393 -14.04 31.89 -14.81
C ILE A 393 -13.45 31.44 -13.47
N GLN A 394 -14.33 31.16 -12.51
CA GLN A 394 -13.97 30.60 -11.21
C GLN A 394 -14.68 29.27 -11.03
N ARG A 395 -13.95 28.25 -10.55
CA ARG A 395 -14.57 27.00 -10.13
C ARG A 395 -15.33 27.23 -8.83
N ILE A 396 -16.63 26.96 -8.83
CA ILE A 396 -17.53 27.20 -7.68
C ILE A 396 -17.82 25.95 -6.84
N SER A 397 -17.21 24.82 -7.18
CA SER A 397 -17.16 23.58 -6.38
C SER A 397 -16.14 22.62 -6.99
#